data_AF-A0A955GQZ2-F1
#
_entry.id   AF-A0A955GQZ2-F1
#
_cell.length_a   1.000
_cell.length_b   1.000
_cell.length_c   1.000
_cell.angle_alpha   90.00
_cell.angle_beta   90.00
_cell.angle_gamma   90.00
#
_symmetry.space_group_name_H-M   'P 1'
#
loop_
_entity.id
_entity.type
_entity.pdbx_description
1 polymer ?
#
loop_
_entity_poly.entity_id
_entity_poly.type
_entity_poly.pdbx_seq_one_letter_code
_entity_poly.pdbx_strand_id
1 'polypeptide(L)'
;MSHDTVLHSYQGKKLAQQIARFGYTLVSKYQLQKEETSLQLSPPRNQEGLKKHYSFKSPSSKLEARLNTSMLIGGYSFSKNAPFGMLRVGNKRVLTLPSLRRSKYFVRNFLGMAEILKAAVYYYPSCPGCGAHMQVHEVCNEDGRMMSVHWLCNNTSYHRDRNPISIDLIKPFAAKLSKNALRYWNRMMSKRTSYHKKIAGMKEKPRNIRHVRKEWDIARPYNVTR
;
A
#
# COMPACT_ATOMS: atom_id res chain seq x y z
N MET A 1 -26.96 -21.95 12.21
CA MET A 1 -26.12 -20.79 11.80
C MET A 1 -24.84 -20.83 12.64
N SER A 2 -23.66 -20.92 12.02
CA SER A 2 -22.40 -21.15 12.75
C SER A 2 -21.86 -19.89 13.45
N HIS A 3 -21.39 -20.06 14.69
CA HIS A 3 -20.80 -19.01 15.54
C HIS A 3 -19.71 -18.15 14.83
N ASP A 4 -18.98 -18.72 13.87
CA ASP A 4 -17.91 -18.06 13.13
C ASP A 4 -18.40 -16.94 12.20
N THR A 5 -19.62 -17.06 11.68
CA THR A 5 -20.20 -16.05 10.77
C THR A 5 -20.50 -14.75 11.52
N VAL A 6 -20.90 -14.87 12.78
CA VAL A 6 -21.21 -13.73 13.66
C VAL A 6 -19.93 -13.00 14.08
N LEU A 7 -18.87 -13.73 14.46
CA LEU A 7 -17.56 -13.17 14.82
C LEU A 7 -16.91 -12.39 13.68
N HIS A 8 -17.00 -12.89 12.43
CA HIS A 8 -16.48 -12.19 11.26
C HIS A 8 -17.28 -10.92 10.91
N SER A 9 -18.61 -10.93 11.10
CA SER A 9 -19.44 -9.74 10.92
C SER A 9 -19.13 -8.64 11.96
N TYR A 10 -18.87 -9.03 13.21
CA TYR A 10 -18.63 -8.12 14.33
C TYR A 10 -17.23 -7.48 14.28
N GLN A 11 -16.19 -8.26 13.99
CA GLN A 11 -14.85 -7.72 13.72
C GLN A 11 -14.85 -6.79 12.51
N GLY A 12 -15.70 -7.10 11.54
CA GLY A 12 -15.93 -6.28 10.36
C GLY A 12 -16.51 -4.89 10.64
N LYS A 13 -17.57 -4.81 11.45
CA LYS A 13 -18.17 -3.53 11.85
C LYS A 13 -17.20 -2.70 12.70
N LYS A 14 -16.49 -3.33 13.64
CA LYS A 14 -15.46 -2.67 14.45
C LYS A 14 -14.30 -2.12 13.61
N LEU A 15 -13.82 -2.89 12.62
CA LEU A 15 -12.78 -2.43 11.72
C LEU A 15 -13.23 -1.22 10.90
N ALA A 16 -14.45 -1.25 10.36
CA ALA A 16 -15.00 -0.13 9.59
C ALA A 16 -15.10 1.15 10.45
N GLN A 17 -15.58 1.03 11.69
CA GLN A 17 -15.63 2.14 12.65
C GLN A 17 -14.24 2.67 12.99
N GLN A 18 -13.26 1.79 13.20
CA GLN A 18 -11.88 2.20 13.48
C GLN A 18 -11.28 2.94 12.28
N ILE A 19 -11.42 2.42 11.07
CA ILE A 19 -10.94 3.08 9.85
C ILE A 19 -11.61 4.45 9.66
N ALA A 20 -12.91 4.56 9.90
CA ALA A 20 -13.61 5.85 9.87
C ALA A 20 -13.07 6.83 10.93
N ARG A 21 -12.74 6.37 12.14
CA ARG A 21 -12.07 7.21 13.17
C ARG A 21 -10.67 7.67 12.77
N PHE A 22 -9.98 6.92 11.90
CA PHE A 22 -8.75 7.40 11.26
C PHE A 22 -9.01 8.50 10.21
N GLY A 23 -10.26 8.87 9.93
CA GLY A 23 -10.63 9.91 8.96
C GLY A 23 -10.81 9.39 7.53
N TYR A 24 -10.80 8.07 7.34
CA TYR A 24 -11.06 7.48 6.04
C TYR A 24 -12.55 7.45 5.73
N THR A 25 -12.90 7.79 4.49
CA THR A 25 -14.28 7.73 3.98
C THR A 25 -14.50 6.43 3.21
N LEU A 26 -15.65 5.80 3.38
CA LEU A 26 -16.04 4.63 2.57
C LEU A 26 -16.35 5.08 1.14
N VAL A 27 -15.75 4.39 0.16
CA VAL A 27 -15.96 4.61 -1.26
C VAL A 27 -17.17 3.81 -1.72
N SER A 28 -18.06 4.43 -2.51
CA SER A 28 -19.24 3.74 -3.01
C SER A 28 -18.87 2.68 -4.05
N LYS A 29 -19.74 1.67 -4.24
CA LYS A 29 -19.52 0.62 -5.26
C LYS A 29 -19.38 1.20 -6.67
N TYR A 30 -20.15 2.23 -7.00
CA TYR A 30 -20.11 2.90 -8.30
C TYR A 30 -18.78 3.65 -8.51
N GLN A 31 -18.34 4.43 -7.52
CA GLN A 31 -17.04 5.10 -7.57
C GLN A 31 -15.91 4.09 -7.70
N LEU A 32 -16.01 2.97 -6.98
CA LEU A 32 -15.04 1.90 -7.07
C LEU A 32 -14.96 1.30 -8.47
N GLN A 33 -16.08 0.96 -9.11
CA GLN A 33 -16.07 0.39 -10.46
C GLN A 33 -15.41 1.34 -11.46
N LYS A 34 -15.78 2.63 -11.43
CA LYS A 34 -15.16 3.68 -12.25
C LYS A 34 -13.65 3.75 -12.01
N GLU A 35 -13.23 3.63 -10.74
CA GLU A 35 -11.82 3.67 -10.37
C GLU A 35 -11.04 2.43 -10.79
N GLU A 36 -11.58 1.22 -10.58
CA GLU A 36 -10.97 -0.05 -11.00
C GLU A 36 -10.66 -0.02 -12.51
N THR A 37 -11.59 0.48 -13.33
CA THR A 37 -11.37 0.71 -14.77
C THR A 37 -10.29 1.76 -15.02
N SER A 38 -10.39 2.94 -14.39
CA SER A 38 -9.45 4.05 -14.65
C SER A 38 -8.01 3.75 -14.22
N LEU A 39 -7.85 2.95 -13.17
CA LEU A 39 -6.55 2.58 -12.59
C LEU A 39 -6.04 1.24 -13.12
N GLN A 40 -6.77 0.60 -14.05
CA GLN A 40 -6.48 -0.73 -14.59
C GLN A 40 -6.20 -1.75 -13.48
N LEU A 41 -6.94 -1.66 -12.37
CA LEU A 41 -6.82 -2.63 -11.29
C LEU A 41 -7.47 -3.93 -11.76
N SER A 42 -6.68 -5.00 -11.93
CA SER A 42 -7.23 -6.31 -12.22
C SER A 42 -7.49 -7.07 -10.91
N PRO A 43 -8.75 -7.12 -10.44
CA PRO A 43 -9.08 -7.96 -9.31
C PRO A 43 -8.78 -9.42 -9.63
N PRO A 44 -8.32 -10.22 -8.65
CA PRO A 44 -8.18 -11.66 -8.84
C PRO A 44 -9.50 -12.30 -9.27
N ARG A 45 -9.46 -13.25 -10.21
CA ARG A 45 -10.65 -14.00 -10.66
C ARG A 45 -11.21 -14.82 -9.49
N ASN A 46 -12.52 -14.74 -9.27
CA ASN A 46 -13.29 -15.42 -8.20
C ASN A 46 -13.08 -14.83 -6.79
N GLN A 47 -13.56 -13.60 -6.59
CA GLN A 47 -13.59 -12.95 -5.28
C GLN A 47 -14.82 -13.40 -4.49
N GLU A 48 -14.58 -13.83 -3.26
CA GLU A 48 -15.62 -14.19 -2.29
C GLU A 48 -15.77 -13.09 -1.23
N GLY A 49 -16.97 -12.53 -1.06
CA GLY A 49 -17.29 -11.59 0.02
C GLY A 49 -17.51 -10.13 -0.40
N LEU A 50 -17.83 -9.27 0.58
CA LEU A 50 -18.13 -7.84 0.37
C LEU A 50 -16.86 -7.01 0.39
N LYS A 51 -16.43 -6.48 -0.76
CA LYS A 51 -15.35 -5.49 -0.84
C LYS A 51 -15.74 -4.20 -0.14
N LYS A 52 -14.81 -3.65 0.64
CA LYS A 52 -14.86 -2.31 1.20
C LYS A 52 -13.60 -1.55 0.83
N HIS A 53 -13.82 -0.38 0.26
CA HIS A 53 -12.77 0.51 -0.17
C HIS A 53 -12.88 1.79 0.62
N TYR A 54 -11.75 2.27 1.09
CA TYR A 54 -11.69 3.49 1.88
C TYR A 54 -10.68 4.44 1.26
N SER A 55 -10.99 5.73 1.33
CA SER A 55 -10.15 6.80 0.84
C SER A 55 -9.83 7.80 1.93
N PHE A 56 -8.61 8.33 1.92
CA PHE A 56 -8.24 9.49 2.71
C PHE A 56 -7.52 10.49 1.81
N LYS A 57 -7.99 11.73 1.84
CA LYS A 57 -7.43 12.88 1.11
C LYS A 57 -7.12 13.98 2.12
N SER A 58 -6.03 14.71 1.90
CA SER A 58 -5.78 15.98 2.58
C SER A 58 -6.07 17.14 1.62
N PRO A 59 -6.75 18.21 2.04
CA PRO A 59 -6.96 19.39 1.19
C PRO A 59 -5.64 20.00 0.67
N SER A 60 -4.56 19.87 1.45
CA SER A 60 -3.24 20.40 1.14
C SER A 60 -2.39 19.50 0.24
N SER A 61 -2.86 18.30 -0.11
CA SER A 61 -2.06 17.30 -0.80
C SER A 61 -2.76 16.77 -2.04
N LYS A 62 -2.02 16.65 -3.14
CA LYS A 62 -2.50 15.93 -4.33
C LYS A 62 -2.44 14.40 -4.16
N LEU A 63 -1.85 13.91 -3.07
CA LEU A 63 -1.87 12.49 -2.74
C LEU A 63 -3.19 12.07 -2.13
N GLU A 64 -3.53 10.82 -2.42
CA GLU A 64 -4.66 10.13 -1.82
C GLU A 64 -4.23 8.74 -1.38
N ALA A 65 -4.60 8.40 -0.14
CA ALA A 65 -4.43 7.07 0.41
C ALA A 65 -5.69 6.25 0.13
N ARG A 66 -5.47 5.02 -0.32
CA ARG A 66 -6.53 4.04 -0.55
C ARG A 66 -6.26 2.78 0.23
N LEU A 67 -7.31 2.25 0.83
CA LEU A 67 -7.32 0.99 1.54
C LEU A 67 -8.40 0.11 0.95
N ASN A 68 -8.04 -1.13 0.67
CA ASN A 68 -8.96 -2.15 0.24
C ASN A 68 -8.96 -3.27 1.27
N THR A 69 -10.14 -3.65 1.72
CA THR A 69 -10.34 -4.92 2.41
C THR A 69 -11.62 -5.58 1.92
N SER A 70 -11.58 -6.89 1.77
CA SER A 70 -12.79 -7.71 1.68
C SER A 70 -13.40 -7.91 3.07
N MET A 71 -14.67 -8.26 3.15
CA MET A 71 -15.26 -8.96 4.29
C MET A 71 -15.68 -10.32 3.76
N LEU A 72 -15.03 -11.39 4.21
CA LEU A 72 -15.38 -12.74 3.75
C LEU A 72 -16.80 -13.05 4.24
N ILE A 73 -17.71 -13.40 3.31
CA ILE A 73 -19.04 -13.92 3.65
C ILE A 73 -18.88 -15.44 3.72
N GLY A 74 -18.40 -15.94 4.86
CA GLY A 74 -18.03 -17.35 5.01
C GLY A 74 -16.77 -17.74 4.22
N GLY A 75 -16.08 -18.80 4.68
CA GLY A 75 -14.97 -19.43 3.96
C GLY A 75 -13.55 -18.94 4.28
N TYR A 76 -12.58 -19.76 3.83
CA TYR A 76 -11.14 -19.68 4.14
C TYR A 76 -10.27 -19.19 2.96
N SER A 77 -10.81 -18.38 2.05
CA SER A 77 -10.04 -17.91 0.89
C SER A 77 -9.05 -16.79 1.28
N PHE A 78 -7.90 -17.19 1.85
CA PHE A 78 -6.89 -16.30 2.45
C PHE A 78 -6.10 -15.44 1.45
N SER A 79 -5.95 -15.88 0.20
CA SER A 79 -5.08 -15.24 -0.80
C SER A 79 -5.86 -14.44 -1.85
N LYS A 80 -7.02 -14.94 -2.30
CA LYS A 80 -7.80 -14.34 -3.40
C LYS A 80 -8.45 -13.00 -3.03
N ASN A 81 -8.61 -12.71 -1.74
CA ASN A 81 -9.28 -11.51 -1.25
C ASN A 81 -8.37 -10.67 -0.35
N ALA A 82 -7.06 -10.72 -0.57
CA ALA A 82 -6.07 -10.11 0.30
C ALA A 82 -6.23 -8.58 0.38
N PRO A 83 -6.39 -8.02 1.59
CA PRO A 83 -6.45 -6.57 1.78
C PRO A 83 -5.12 -5.91 1.43
N PHE A 84 -5.17 -4.72 0.85
CA PHE A 84 -3.98 -3.95 0.46
C PHE A 84 -4.21 -2.45 0.65
N GLY A 85 -3.14 -1.69 0.54
CA GLY A 85 -3.19 -0.24 0.58
C GLY A 85 -2.29 0.38 -0.48
N MET A 86 -2.65 1.56 -0.96
CA MET A 86 -1.91 2.26 -2.01
C MET A 86 -1.95 3.77 -1.83
N LEU A 87 -0.96 4.45 -2.39
CA LEU A 87 -0.98 5.90 -2.62
C LEU A 87 -1.22 6.16 -4.11
N ARG A 88 -2.01 7.19 -4.41
CA ARG A 88 -2.24 7.68 -5.77
C ARG A 88 -2.19 9.19 -5.84
N VAL A 89 -1.94 9.73 -7.03
CA VAL A 89 -2.06 11.15 -7.37
C VAL A 89 -2.98 11.25 -8.58
N GLY A 90 -4.16 11.84 -8.39
CA GLY A 90 -5.23 11.79 -9.40
C GLY A 90 -5.56 10.35 -9.79
N ASN A 91 -5.54 10.05 -11.10
CA ASN A 91 -5.76 8.71 -11.65
C ASN A 91 -4.47 7.91 -11.86
N LYS A 92 -3.37 8.26 -11.17
CA LYS A 92 -2.11 7.54 -11.25
C LYS A 92 -1.76 6.93 -9.90
N ARG A 93 -1.57 5.62 -9.87
CA ARG A 93 -1.01 4.91 -8.71
C ARG A 93 0.46 5.27 -8.57
N VAL A 94 0.91 5.56 -7.34
CA VAL A 94 2.31 5.95 -7.08
C VAL A 94 3.00 5.00 -6.10
N LEU A 95 2.26 4.33 -5.22
CA LEU A 95 2.81 3.29 -4.33
C LEU A 95 1.77 2.22 -4.07
N THR A 96 2.18 0.96 -3.97
CA THR A 96 1.34 -0.10 -3.38
C THR A 96 2.07 -0.84 -2.28
N LEU A 97 1.46 -0.87 -1.09
CA LEU A 97 1.95 -1.65 0.03
C LEU A 97 1.58 -3.13 -0.14
N PRO A 98 2.41 -4.06 0.33
CA PRO A 98 2.14 -5.49 0.26
C PRO A 98 0.78 -5.87 0.83
N SER A 99 0.13 -6.81 0.15
CA SER A 99 -1.12 -7.41 0.61
C SER A 99 -0.95 -8.04 2.01
N LEU A 100 -1.98 -7.92 2.85
CA LEU A 100 -1.99 -8.51 4.18
C LEU A 100 -2.65 -9.89 4.16
N ARG A 101 -1.96 -10.88 4.72
CA ARG A 101 -2.58 -12.17 5.05
C ARG A 101 -3.52 -11.99 6.26
N ARG A 102 -4.74 -12.51 6.16
CA ARG A 102 -5.63 -12.63 7.32
C ARG A 102 -5.01 -13.58 8.34
N SER A 103 -4.80 -13.06 9.55
CA SER A 103 -4.18 -13.74 10.68
C SER A 103 -4.71 -13.11 11.97
N LYS A 104 -4.36 -13.65 13.14
CA LYS A 104 -4.69 -13.02 14.44
C LYS A 104 -4.20 -11.57 14.60
N TYR A 105 -3.23 -11.15 13.79
CA TYR A 105 -2.69 -9.78 13.79
C TYR A 105 -3.21 -8.92 12.64
N PHE A 106 -4.20 -9.39 11.89
CA PHE A 106 -4.71 -8.73 10.68
C PHE A 106 -5.17 -7.30 10.97
N VAL A 107 -6.11 -7.12 11.91
CA VAL A 107 -6.66 -5.80 12.26
C VAL A 107 -5.55 -4.84 12.64
N ARG A 108 -4.64 -5.26 13.54
CA ARG A 108 -3.51 -4.43 13.97
C ARG A 108 -2.62 -4.01 12.80
N ASN A 109 -2.25 -4.93 11.91
CA ASN A 109 -1.40 -4.64 10.77
C ASN A 109 -2.12 -3.77 9.72
N PHE A 110 -3.43 -3.97 9.53
CA PHE A 110 -4.23 -3.17 8.59
C PHE A 110 -4.40 -1.74 9.09
N LEU A 111 -4.62 -1.54 10.40
CA LEU A 111 -4.61 -0.20 11.00
C LEU A 111 -3.23 0.45 10.94
N GLY A 112 -2.15 -0.30 11.15
CA GLY A 112 -0.79 0.21 10.98
C GLY A 112 -0.51 0.65 9.53
N MET A 113 -0.99 -0.10 8.54
CA MET A 113 -0.94 0.27 7.13
C MET A 113 -1.75 1.56 6.85
N ALA A 114 -2.97 1.63 7.39
CA ALA A 114 -3.83 2.81 7.28
C ALA A 114 -3.15 4.06 7.84
N GLU A 115 -2.55 3.95 9.02
CA GLU A 115 -1.86 5.05 9.68
C GLU A 115 -0.66 5.56 8.87
N ILE A 116 0.15 4.65 8.31
CA ILE A 116 1.28 5.00 7.44
C ILE A 116 0.82 5.74 6.19
N LEU A 117 -0.20 5.21 5.50
CA LEU A 117 -0.69 5.84 4.27
C LEU A 117 -1.32 7.20 4.55
N LYS A 118 -2.07 7.33 5.65
CA LYS A 118 -2.60 8.61 6.10
C LYS A 118 -1.48 9.60 6.39
N ALA A 119 -0.45 9.19 7.13
CA ALA A 119 0.69 10.04 7.45
C ALA A 119 1.44 10.48 6.18
N ALA A 120 1.62 9.59 5.20
CA ALA A 120 2.24 9.94 3.92
C ALA A 120 1.44 11.00 3.13
N VAL A 121 0.10 10.96 3.20
CA VAL A 121 -0.76 11.96 2.57
C VAL A 121 -0.69 13.30 3.32
N TYR A 122 -0.74 13.26 4.65
CA TYR A 122 -0.81 14.45 5.50
C TYR A 122 0.53 15.19 5.59
N TYR A 123 1.63 14.44 5.72
CA TYR A 123 3.00 14.94 5.81
C TYR A 123 3.73 14.78 4.48
N TYR A 124 3.05 15.03 3.37
CA TYR A 124 3.60 14.89 2.03
C TYR A 124 4.84 15.78 1.86
N PRO A 125 6.07 15.22 1.78
CA PRO A 125 7.27 16.01 1.99
C PRO A 125 7.57 16.94 0.81
N SER A 126 8.06 18.13 1.16
CA SER A 126 8.71 19.05 0.22
C SER A 126 10.21 18.76 0.15
N CYS A 127 10.80 18.96 -1.02
CA CYS A 127 12.23 18.84 -1.22
C CYS A 127 12.97 19.89 -0.40
N PRO A 128 13.97 19.52 0.43
CA PRO A 128 14.73 20.50 1.21
C PRO A 128 15.61 21.42 0.35
N GLY A 129 15.92 21.03 -0.90
CA GLY A 129 16.72 21.84 -1.81
C GLY A 129 15.93 22.91 -2.55
N CYS A 130 14.76 22.56 -3.10
CA CYS A 130 14.00 23.44 -3.99
C CYS A 130 12.55 23.71 -3.55
N GLY A 131 12.11 23.18 -2.40
CA GLY A 131 10.75 23.36 -1.88
C GLY A 131 9.64 22.63 -2.64
N ALA A 132 9.92 22.10 -3.83
CA ALA A 132 8.94 21.35 -4.62
C ALA A 132 8.53 20.04 -3.92
N HIS A 133 7.26 19.64 -4.03
CA HIS A 133 6.81 18.35 -3.51
C HIS A 133 7.56 17.18 -4.15
N MET A 134 8.04 16.27 -3.31
CA MET A 134 8.79 15.10 -3.76
C MET A 134 7.84 14.03 -4.31
N GLN A 135 8.27 13.25 -5.30
CA GLN A 135 7.47 12.16 -5.85
C GLN A 135 7.80 10.85 -5.15
N VAL A 136 6.84 9.92 -5.01
CA VAL A 136 7.20 8.56 -4.59
C VAL A 136 7.90 7.86 -5.74
N HIS A 137 9.07 7.31 -5.47
CA HIS A 137 9.86 6.52 -6.40
C HIS A 137 10.07 5.12 -5.84
N GLU A 138 9.73 4.11 -6.65
CA GLU A 138 9.94 2.69 -6.36
C GLU A 138 11.17 2.22 -7.13
N VAL A 139 12.22 1.81 -6.42
CA VAL A 139 13.38 1.16 -7.05
C VAL A 139 13.03 -0.31 -7.21
N CYS A 140 13.04 -0.81 -8.44
CA CYS A 140 12.79 -2.20 -8.75
C CYS A 140 14.07 -2.90 -9.26
N ASN A 141 14.17 -4.21 -9.08
CA ASN A 141 15.18 -5.01 -9.78
C ASN A 141 14.78 -5.25 -11.25
N GLU A 142 15.66 -5.87 -12.05
CA GLU A 142 15.43 -6.23 -13.46
C GLU A 142 14.13 -7.01 -13.68
N ASP A 143 13.75 -7.87 -12.72
CA ASP A 143 12.50 -8.64 -12.75
C ASP A 143 11.25 -7.80 -12.41
N GLY A 144 11.41 -6.50 -12.16
CA GLY A 144 10.37 -5.58 -11.70
C GLY A 144 9.85 -5.85 -10.29
N ARG A 145 10.70 -6.42 -9.42
CA ARG A 145 10.43 -6.57 -7.98
C ARG A 145 10.92 -5.32 -7.26
N MET A 146 10.02 -4.62 -6.57
CA MET A 146 10.38 -3.46 -5.76
C MET A 146 11.39 -3.84 -4.66
N MET A 147 12.55 -3.20 -4.68
CA MET A 147 13.65 -3.32 -3.72
C MET A 147 13.53 -2.26 -2.61
N SER A 148 13.26 -1.01 -2.98
CA SER A 148 13.12 0.10 -2.03
C SER A 148 12.09 1.11 -2.53
N VAL A 149 11.63 1.96 -1.60
CA VAL A 149 10.72 3.05 -1.90
C VAL A 149 11.18 4.29 -1.15
N HIS A 150 11.23 5.41 -1.84
CA HIS A 150 11.66 6.68 -1.28
C HIS A 150 10.88 7.84 -1.91
N TRP A 151 10.95 8.99 -1.26
CA TRP A 151 10.59 10.27 -1.85
C TRP A 151 11.77 10.75 -2.68
N LEU A 152 11.53 11.16 -3.92
CA LEU A 152 12.54 11.61 -4.87
C LEU A 152 12.20 13.00 -5.41
N CYS A 153 13.18 13.90 -5.41
CA CYS A 153 13.10 15.15 -6.14
C CYS A 153 14.15 15.15 -7.27
N ASN A 154 13.67 15.25 -8.51
CA ASN A 154 14.49 15.29 -9.71
C ASN A 154 14.76 16.72 -10.21
N ASN A 155 14.35 17.75 -9.48
CA ASN A 155 14.54 19.15 -9.87
C ASN A 155 15.96 19.64 -9.57
N THR A 156 16.95 18.99 -10.18
CA THR A 156 18.37 19.13 -9.86
C THR A 156 18.95 20.51 -10.14
N SER A 157 18.35 21.29 -11.04
CA SER A 157 18.79 22.65 -11.39
C SER A 157 18.81 23.61 -10.20
N TYR A 158 17.97 23.36 -9.20
CA TYR A 158 17.87 24.16 -7.97
C TYR A 158 18.58 23.51 -6.77
N HIS A 159 19.22 22.35 -6.96
CA HIS A 159 19.92 21.64 -5.90
C HIS A 159 21.39 22.05 -5.87
N ARG A 160 21.95 22.22 -4.67
CA ARG A 160 23.34 22.65 -4.45
C ARG A 160 24.36 21.81 -5.24
N ASP A 161 24.18 20.49 -5.25
CA ASP A 161 25.11 19.55 -5.88
C ASP A 161 24.66 19.09 -7.28
N ARG A 162 23.60 19.69 -7.83
CA ARG A 162 22.95 19.27 -9.10
C ARG A 162 22.56 17.79 -9.16
N ASN A 163 22.39 17.16 -7.99
CA ASN A 163 22.03 15.75 -7.85
C ASN A 163 20.58 15.60 -7.35
N PRO A 164 19.88 14.51 -7.71
CA PRO A 164 18.56 14.22 -7.16
C PRO A 164 18.62 14.07 -5.64
N ILE A 165 17.60 14.55 -4.94
CA ILE A 165 17.48 14.38 -3.48
C ILE A 165 16.51 13.24 -3.22
N SER A 166 16.95 12.24 -2.45
CA SER A 166 16.11 11.12 -2.02
C SER A 166 15.97 11.07 -0.50
N ILE A 167 14.76 10.75 -0.02
CA ILE A 167 14.44 10.62 1.40
C ILE A 167 13.64 9.33 1.60
N ASP A 168 14.01 8.50 2.58
CA ASP A 168 13.25 7.29 2.92
C ASP A 168 11.76 7.59 3.12
N LEU A 169 10.88 6.69 2.67
CA LEU A 169 9.43 6.93 2.66
C LEU A 169 8.87 7.31 4.03
N ILE A 170 9.33 6.68 5.13
CA ILE A 170 8.78 6.88 6.47
C ILE A 170 9.44 8.04 7.20
N LYS A 171 10.71 8.35 6.87
CA LYS A 171 11.51 9.35 7.60
C LYS A 171 10.78 10.69 7.87
N PRO A 172 10.03 11.29 6.92
CA PRO A 172 9.34 12.57 7.16
C PRO A 172 8.29 12.54 8.28
N PHE A 173 7.71 11.38 8.57
CA PHE A 173 6.59 11.26 9.50
C PHE A 173 6.75 10.15 10.53
N ALA A 174 7.93 9.54 10.64
CA ALA A 174 8.23 8.44 11.55
C ALA A 174 7.83 8.76 13.00
N ALA A 175 8.14 9.98 13.46
CA ALA A 175 7.84 10.45 14.82
C ALA A 175 6.33 10.64 15.09
N LYS A 176 5.50 10.66 14.04
CA LYS A 176 4.05 10.84 14.12
C LYS A 176 3.30 9.50 14.08
N LEU A 177 4.02 8.40 13.84
CA LEU A 177 3.45 7.07 13.77
C LEU A 177 3.40 6.42 15.15
N SER A 178 2.32 5.69 15.41
CA SER A 178 2.21 4.82 16.58
C SER A 178 3.29 3.73 16.56
N LYS A 179 3.61 3.20 17.75
CA LYS A 179 4.50 2.04 17.90
C LYS A 179 4.04 0.84 17.07
N ASN A 180 2.73 0.69 16.85
CA ASN A 180 2.17 -0.40 16.05
C ASN A 180 2.42 -0.20 14.56
N ALA A 181 2.22 1.01 14.04
CA ALA A 181 2.51 1.36 12.65
C ALA A 181 4.00 1.20 12.33
N LEU A 182 4.88 1.74 13.18
CA LEU A 182 6.33 1.56 13.03
C LEU A 182 6.73 0.08 13.08
N ARG A 183 6.18 -0.71 14.01
CA ARG A 183 6.44 -2.15 14.07
C ARG A 183 5.98 -2.88 12.82
N TYR A 184 4.81 -2.52 12.28
CA TYR A 184 4.32 -3.07 11.02
C TYR A 184 5.27 -2.75 9.86
N TRP A 185 5.68 -1.48 9.72
CA TRP A 185 6.63 -1.04 8.70
C TRP A 185 7.97 -1.77 8.80
N ASN A 186 8.58 -1.75 9.99
CA ASN A 186 9.88 -2.38 10.22
C ASN A 186 9.82 -3.88 9.91
N ARG A 187 8.77 -4.58 10.38
CA ARG A 187 8.59 -6.00 10.08
C ARG A 187 8.43 -6.27 8.58
N MET A 188 7.72 -5.40 7.87
CA MET A 188 7.55 -5.50 6.42
C MET A 188 8.90 -5.32 5.71
N MET A 189 9.66 -4.30 6.09
CA MET A 189 10.98 -4.01 5.51
C MET A 189 11.99 -5.11 5.85
N SER A 190 12.08 -5.58 7.10
CA SER A 190 12.96 -6.69 7.48
C SER A 190 12.66 -7.96 6.70
N LYS A 191 11.38 -8.33 6.52
CA LYS A 191 11.01 -9.50 5.70
C LYS A 191 11.46 -9.36 4.26
N ARG A 192 11.36 -8.15 3.69
CA ARG A 192 11.87 -7.86 2.35
C ARG A 192 13.38 -8.01 2.30
N THR A 193 14.11 -7.36 3.20
CA THR A 193 15.57 -7.46 3.27
C THR A 193 16.03 -8.91 3.40
N SER A 194 15.42 -9.71 4.28
CA SER A 194 15.71 -11.14 4.42
C SER A 194 15.42 -11.92 3.13
N TYR A 195 14.31 -11.61 2.45
CA TYR A 195 13.98 -12.24 1.16
C TYR A 195 15.00 -11.90 0.07
N HIS A 196 15.44 -10.65 -0.02
CA HIS A 196 16.48 -10.23 -0.97
C HIS A 196 17.82 -10.89 -0.68
N LYS A 197 18.26 -10.93 0.60
CA LYS A 197 19.46 -11.67 1.01
C LYS A 197 19.38 -13.14 0.61
N LYS A 198 18.21 -13.77 0.80
CA LYS A 198 17.99 -15.17 0.41
C LYS A 198 18.09 -15.39 -1.10
N ILE A 199 17.55 -14.48 -1.93
CA ILE A 199 17.64 -14.58 -3.39
C ILE A 199 19.07 -14.33 -3.89
N ALA A 200 19.79 -13.36 -3.31
CA ALA A 200 21.15 -13.04 -3.74
C ALA A 200 22.12 -14.23 -3.62
N GLY A 201 21.89 -15.13 -2.67
CA GLY A 201 22.67 -16.36 -2.49
C GLY A 201 22.17 -17.58 -3.29
N MET A 202 21.11 -17.46 -4.10
CA MET A 202 20.59 -18.57 -4.90
C MET A 202 21.24 -18.61 -6.29
N LYS A 203 21.84 -19.75 -6.67
CA LYS A 203 22.43 -19.98 -8.00
C LYS A 203 21.39 -19.84 -9.13
N GLU A 204 20.15 -20.25 -8.87
CA GLU A 204 19.01 -19.99 -9.76
C GLU A 204 18.01 -19.06 -9.06
N LYS A 205 17.79 -17.88 -9.63
CA LYS A 205 16.71 -17.00 -9.18
C LYS A 205 15.38 -17.71 -9.41
N PRO A 206 14.46 -17.75 -8.43
CA PRO A 206 13.16 -18.38 -8.63
C PRO A 206 12.43 -17.70 -9.80
N ARG A 207 12.26 -18.44 -10.91
CA ARG A 207 11.50 -18.03 -12.09
C ARG A 207 10.05 -17.72 -11.67
N ASN A 208 9.54 -16.57 -12.09
CA ASN A 208 8.13 -16.15 -12.09
C ASN A 208 7.15 -16.87 -11.14
N ILE A 209 7.31 -16.72 -9.81
CA ILE A 209 6.30 -17.15 -8.82
C ILE A 209 5.00 -16.31 -8.92
N ARG A 210 4.92 -15.32 -9.83
CA ARG A 210 3.68 -14.56 -10.10
C ARG A 210 2.59 -15.41 -10.76
N HIS A 211 2.91 -16.50 -11.47
CA HIS A 211 1.85 -17.32 -12.10
C HIS A 211 1.13 -18.27 -11.13
N VAL A 212 1.73 -18.57 -9.98
CA VAL A 212 1.13 -19.50 -9.00
C VAL A 212 0.38 -18.76 -7.88
N ARG A 213 0.65 -17.46 -7.68
CA ARG A 213 -0.07 -16.62 -6.70
C ARG A 213 -0.87 -15.53 -7.42
N LYS A 214 -2.14 -15.83 -7.74
CA LYS A 214 -3.15 -14.86 -8.19
C LYS A 214 -3.50 -13.89 -7.04
N GLU A 215 -2.58 -13.01 -6.69
CA GLU A 215 -2.89 -11.76 -5.99
C GLU A 215 -3.47 -10.76 -7.00
N TRP A 216 -3.92 -9.58 -6.56
CA TRP A 216 -4.30 -8.51 -7.49
C TRP A 216 -3.19 -8.30 -8.51
N ASP A 217 -3.50 -8.46 -9.80
CA ASP A 217 -2.54 -8.21 -10.86
C ASP A 217 -2.55 -6.71 -11.12
N ILE A 218 -1.75 -5.99 -10.33
CA ILE A 218 -1.77 -4.53 -10.36
C ILE A 218 -0.69 -4.07 -11.34
N ALA A 219 -1.14 -3.78 -12.58
CA ALA A 219 -0.31 -3.30 -13.69
C ALA A 219 0.69 -2.22 -13.23
N ARG A 220 1.98 -2.38 -13.57
CA ARG A 220 3.08 -1.50 -13.10
C ARG A 220 2.72 -0.01 -13.28
N PRO A 221 3.04 0.87 -12.31
CA PRO A 221 2.83 2.31 -12.48
C PRO A 221 3.56 2.81 -13.73
N TYR A 222 2.92 3.66 -14.53
CA TYR A 222 3.47 4.21 -15.78
C TYR A 222 4.74 5.06 -15.61
N ASN A 223 5.08 5.44 -14.38
CA ASN A 223 6.20 6.30 -14.01
C ASN A 223 7.47 5.54 -13.60
N VAL A 224 7.55 4.24 -13.90
CA VAL A 224 8.79 3.46 -13.79
C VAL A 224 9.50 3.52 -15.14
N THR A 225 10.43 4.46 -15.29
CA THR A 225 11.45 4.36 -16.35
C THR A 225 12.32 3.14 -16.08
N ARG A 226 12.63 2.38 -17.13
CA ARG A 226 13.60 1.29 -17.11
C ARG A 226 14.96 1.78 -16.63
#